data_AF-B7BHF9-F1
#
_entry.id   AF-B7BHF9-F1
#
_cell.length_a   1.000
_cell.length_b   1.000
_cell.length_c   1.000
_cell.angle_alpha   90.00
_cell.angle_beta   90.00
_cell.angle_gamma   90.00
#
_symmetry.space_group_name_H-M   'P 1'
#
loop_
_entity.id
_entity.type
_entity.pdbx_description
1 polymer ?
#
loop_
_entity_poly.entity_id
_entity_poly.type
_entity_poly.pdbx_seq_one_letter_code
_entity_poly.pdbx_strand_id
1 'polypeptide(L)' 'NIIMISTERYHEYPMIIKGYGAGADVTAAGVFADIISIANIR' A
#
# COMPACT_ATOMS: atom_id res chain seq x y z
N ASN A 1 5.39 -4.62 -8.52
CA ASN A 1 5.97 -3.38 -7.98
C ASN A 1 6.53 -3.67 -6.58
N ILE A 2 7.62 -3.02 -6.22
CA ILE A 2 8.35 -3.23 -4.96
C ILE A 2 8.78 -1.86 -4.45
N ILE A 3 8.53 -1.61 -3.16
CA ILE A 3 8.95 -0.40 -2.45
C ILE A 3 9.65 -0.84 -1.16
N MET A 4 10.78 -0.20 -0.84
CA MET A 4 11.51 -0.37 0.41
C MET A 4 11.44 0.94 1.20
N ILE A 5 11.02 0.85 2.47
CA ILE A 5 10.93 1.98 3.39
C ILE A 5 11.97 1.77 4.49
N SER A 6 12.86 2.75 4.63
CA SER A 6 13.87 2.81 5.70
C SER A 6 13.58 4.04 6.56
N THR A 7 13.48 3.84 7.86
CA THR A 7 13.33 4.91 8.87
C THR A 7 14.22 4.59 10.07
N GLU A 8 14.37 5.51 11.02
CA GLU A 8 15.12 5.23 12.27
C GLU A 8 14.64 3.95 12.98
N ARG A 9 13.31 3.72 13.00
CA ARG A 9 12.72 2.52 13.61
C ARG A 9 12.91 1.24 12.78
N TYR A 10 13.06 1.37 11.46
CA TYR A 10 13.23 0.25 10.53
C TYR A 10 14.64 0.21 9.93
N HIS A 11 15.65 0.69 10.67
CA HIS A 11 17.01 0.82 10.14
C HIS A 11 17.69 -0.54 9.93
N GLU A 12 17.62 -1.42 10.94
CA GLU A 12 18.24 -2.75 10.88
C GLU A 12 17.46 -3.71 9.97
N TYR A 13 16.13 -3.57 9.95
CA TYR A 13 15.23 -4.38 9.13
C TYR A 13 14.27 -3.46 8.35
N PRO A 14 14.67 -3.02 7.13
CA PRO A 14 13.83 -2.17 6.29
C PRO A 14 12.49 -2.84 5.96
N MET A 15 11.42 -2.05 5.95
CA MET A 15 10.10 -2.54 5.56
C MET A 15 10.03 -2.69 4.04
N ILE A 16 9.68 -3.87 3.55
CA ILE A 16 9.56 -4.14 2.11
C ILE A 16 8.12 -4.47 1.77
N ILE A 17 7.53 -3.67 0.87
CA ILE A 17 6.18 -3.87 0.33
C ILE A 17 6.33 -4.35 -1.11
N LYS A 18 5.74 -5.50 -1.44
CA LYS A 18 5.77 -6.08 -2.79
C LYS A 18 4.35 -6.47 -3.20
N GLY A 19 4.04 -6.31 -4.49
CA GLY A 19 2.74 -6.71 -5.03
C GLY A 19 2.65 -6.51 -6.54
N TYR A 20 1.52 -6.87 -7.13
CA TYR A 20 1.24 -6.55 -8.53
C TYR A 20 1.16 -5.03 -8.72
N GLY A 21 1.86 -4.49 -9.72
CA GLY A 21 1.98 -3.04 -9.91
C GLY A 21 0.90 -2.42 -10.80
N ALA A 22 0.15 -3.25 -11.51
CA ALA A 22 -0.88 -2.87 -12.47
C ALA A 22 -1.76 -4.09 -12.78
N GLY A 23 -2.96 -3.81 -13.29
CA GLY A 23 -3.98 -4.79 -13.65
C GLY A 23 -5.36 -4.27 -13.25
N ALA A 24 -6.38 -4.53 -14.07
CA ALA A 24 -7.72 -3.95 -13.86
C ALA A 24 -8.26 -4.22 -12.45
N ASP A 25 -8.17 -5.47 -12.00
CA ASP A 25 -8.67 -5.88 -10.68
C ASP A 25 -7.87 -5.26 -9.53
N VAL A 26 -6.53 -5.23 -9.63
CA VAL A 26 -5.66 -4.69 -8.56
C VAL A 26 -5.72 -3.17 -8.47
N THR A 27 -5.94 -2.48 -9.60
CA THR A 27 -6.18 -1.03 -9.63
C THR A 27 -7.56 -0.70 -9.08
N ALA A 28 -8.61 -1.44 -9.45
CA ALA A 28 -9.96 -1.25 -8.93
C ALA A 28 -10.03 -1.49 -7.42
N ALA A 29 -9.33 -2.52 -6.92
CA ALA A 29 -9.23 -2.78 -5.49
C ALA A 29 -8.61 -1.62 -4.70
N GLY A 30 -7.58 -0.97 -5.26
CA GLY A 30 -6.98 0.23 -4.65
C GLY A 30 -7.97 1.38 -4.53
N VAL A 31 -8.68 1.71 -5.61
CA VAL A 31 -9.73 2.75 -5.61
C VAL A 31 -10.85 2.41 -4.61
N PHE A 32 -11.27 1.15 -4.55
CA PHE A 32 -12.29 0.72 -3.60
C PHE A 32 -11.85 0.87 -2.15
N ALA A 33 -10.59 0.54 -1.84
CA ALA A 33 -10.03 0.73 -0.50
C ALA A 33 -10.07 2.21 -0.07
N ASP A 34 -9.77 3.14 -0.99
CA ASP A 34 -9.86 4.58 -0.72
C ASP A 34 -11.30 5.01 -0.40
N ILE A 35 -12.29 4.52 -1.15
CA ILE A 35 -13.72 4.79 -0.89
C ILE A 35 -14.11 4.33 0.52
N ILE A 36 -13.72 3.11 0.91
CA ILE A 36 -14.00 2.57 2.26
C ILE A 36 -13.29 3.41 3.33
N SER A 37 -12.04 3.81 3.12
CA SER A 37 -11.30 4.66 4.05
C SER A 37 -12.03 5.98 4.28
N ILE A 38 -12.54 6.63 3.23
CA ILE A 38 -13.28 7.90 3.31
C ILE A 38 -14.62 7.69 4.01
N ALA A 39 -15.35 6.63 3.67
CA ALA A 39 -16.65 6.33 4.27
C ALA A 39 -16.56 6.05 5.78
N ASN A 40 -15.41 5.52 6.22
CA ASN A 40 -15.12 5.23 7.63
C ASN A 40 -14.56 6.43 8.42
N ILE A 41 -14.44 7.62 7.82
CA ILE A 41 -14.11 8.86 8.56
C ILE A 41 -15.35 9.28 9.36
N ARG A 42 -15.54 8.67 10.53
CA ARG A 42 -16.52 9.03 11.56
C ARG A 42 -15.93 8.82 12.94
#